data_AF-A0A1C6CHQ8-F1
#
_entry.id   AF-A0A1C6CHQ8-F1
#
_cell.length_a   1.000
_cell.length_b   1.000
_cell.length_c   1.000
_cell.angle_alpha   90.00
_cell.angle_beta   90.00
_cell.angle_gamma   90.00
#
_symmetry.space_group_name_H-M   'P 1'
#
loop_
_entity.id
_entity.type
_entity.pdbx_description
1 polymer ?
#
loop_
_entity_poly.entity_id
_entity_poly.type
_entity_poly.pdbx_seq_one_letter_code
_entity_poly.pdbx_strand_id
1 'polypeptide(L)'
;MESNFTSPVHWENEGVEPSTTLKKTGFQGGYKPPASVFNYFFYNNEKCIKELQTAANNLDANKSNLGHTHKYAASDSAGGAALSSRKLETACKINGVSFDGTQDITIDVTGKTRRYELGPYDSISRYSMFARTSNINTLENCGATLLVTDAGNFGSPQTGAWLIQLSNRESKPTMSVTTLLPHKRGTVNFGYYEDSENGYFYFGAYTGTYRSVFAVTVLRGTNVTLSDFGDTADVPSGWTTVTPRILQDNTDLQSYLPLTGGTLTGDLIVPHIKQSQSGTLLAESSTDENSLTVTNAEIAKYSQVYIAASWTERETVNFCDVIPISAIAAGAVFTKQIYTGTRIYTYTVTCTSAGVFTLTQSNSTGTAGTLRLKLYVI
;
A
#
# COMPACT_ATOMS: atom_id res chain seq x y z
N MET A 1 67.59 -31.72 18.84
CA MET A 1 68.82 -31.61 19.65
C MET A 1 69.11 -33.02 20.12
N GLU A 2 69.82 -33.81 19.30
CA GLU A 2 70.15 -35.19 19.66
C GLU A 2 71.32 -35.19 20.64
N SER A 3 71.02 -35.12 21.92
CA SER A 3 71.95 -35.57 22.95
C SER A 3 71.66 -37.04 23.21
N ASN A 4 72.17 -37.93 22.38
CA ASN A 4 72.16 -39.35 22.69
C ASN A 4 73.05 -39.53 23.93
N PHE A 5 72.45 -39.91 25.07
CA PHE A 5 73.24 -40.32 26.22
C PHE A 5 74.17 -41.45 25.77
N THR A 6 75.47 -41.33 26.08
CA THR A 6 76.41 -42.43 25.83
C THR A 6 75.95 -43.67 26.59
N SER A 7 75.97 -44.83 25.94
CA SER A 7 75.66 -46.10 26.59
C SER A 7 76.57 -46.28 27.80
N PRO A 8 76.02 -46.60 28.99
CA PRO A 8 76.85 -46.84 30.16
C PRO A 8 77.74 -48.07 29.91
N VAL A 9 78.94 -48.05 30.50
CA VAL A 9 79.88 -49.19 30.45
C VAL A 9 79.21 -50.41 31.07
N HIS A 10 79.33 -51.57 30.41
CA HIS A 10 78.77 -52.81 30.91
C HIS A 10 79.66 -53.44 31.99
N TRP A 11 79.08 -53.70 33.16
CA TRP A 11 79.73 -54.30 34.32
C TRP A 11 79.11 -55.68 34.59
N GLU A 12 79.80 -56.76 34.23
CA GLU A 12 79.23 -58.12 34.33
C GLU A 12 79.15 -58.66 35.78
N ASN A 13 80.05 -58.20 36.66
CA ASN A 13 80.12 -58.70 38.04
C ASN A 13 79.14 -57.97 38.95
N GLU A 14 78.15 -58.67 39.50
CA GLU A 14 77.13 -58.06 40.38
C GLU A 14 77.68 -57.61 41.74
N GLY A 15 78.79 -58.19 42.19
CA GLY A 15 79.39 -57.89 43.48
C GLY A 15 78.55 -58.34 44.68
N VAL A 16 78.81 -57.76 45.85
CA VAL A 16 78.09 -58.02 47.11
C VAL A 16 77.67 -56.70 47.73
N GLU A 17 76.40 -56.63 48.14
CA GLU A 17 75.82 -55.44 48.78
C GLU A 17 76.62 -55.03 50.04
N PRO A 18 76.97 -53.74 50.19
CA PRO A 18 77.65 -53.25 51.38
C PRO A 18 76.80 -53.43 52.63
N SER A 19 77.46 -53.73 53.76
CA SER A 19 76.79 -53.85 55.06
C SER A 19 76.06 -52.55 55.46
N THR A 20 75.06 -52.65 56.32
CA THR A 20 74.30 -51.50 56.83
C THR A 20 75.18 -50.47 57.51
N THR A 21 76.25 -50.89 58.20
CA THR A 21 77.28 -50.01 58.76
C THR A 21 78.02 -49.28 57.65
N LEU A 22 78.53 -49.99 56.65
CA LEU A 22 79.29 -49.40 55.55
C LEU A 22 78.46 -48.41 54.72
N LYS A 23 77.16 -48.67 54.53
CA LYS A 23 76.23 -47.72 53.89
C LYS A 23 76.06 -46.41 54.68
N LYS A 24 76.19 -46.44 56.01
CA LYS A 24 76.05 -45.26 56.88
C LYS A 24 77.36 -44.51 57.04
N THR A 25 78.47 -45.22 57.18
CA THR A 25 79.76 -44.62 57.55
C THR A 25 80.68 -44.37 56.37
N GLY A 26 80.40 -44.98 55.20
CA GLY A 26 81.30 -44.96 54.05
C GLY A 26 82.61 -45.70 54.30
N PHE A 27 83.46 -45.75 53.27
CA PHE A 27 84.83 -46.23 53.40
C PHE A 27 85.67 -45.20 54.18
N GLN A 28 86.42 -45.66 55.18
CA GLN A 28 87.34 -44.81 55.93
C GLN A 28 88.58 -44.49 55.07
N GLY A 29 89.18 -43.32 55.29
CA GLY A 29 90.38 -42.89 54.58
C GLY A 29 91.51 -43.92 54.71
N GLY A 30 92.19 -44.22 53.60
CA GLY A 30 93.27 -45.20 53.54
C GLY A 30 92.85 -46.66 53.37
N TYR A 31 91.55 -46.97 53.38
CA TYR A 31 91.05 -48.33 53.14
C TYR A 31 90.60 -48.53 51.69
N LYS A 32 91.14 -49.57 51.02
CA LYS A 32 90.71 -49.95 49.66
C LYS A 32 89.39 -50.72 49.73
N PRO A 33 88.33 -50.31 49.00
CA PRO A 33 87.08 -51.07 48.93
C PRO A 33 87.32 -52.53 48.51
N PRO A 34 86.65 -53.51 49.15
CA PRO A 34 86.63 -54.88 48.65
C PRO A 34 86.08 -54.90 47.23
N ALA A 35 86.69 -55.69 46.36
CA ALA A 35 86.30 -55.77 44.94
C ALA A 35 84.81 -56.15 44.77
N SER A 36 84.28 -56.98 45.66
CA SER A 36 82.85 -57.35 45.69
C SER A 36 81.94 -56.14 45.92
N VAL A 37 82.27 -55.27 46.88
CA VAL A 37 81.47 -54.07 47.18
C VAL A 37 81.62 -53.02 46.09
N PHE A 38 82.82 -52.88 45.52
CA PHE A 38 83.08 -52.01 44.37
C PHE A 38 82.23 -52.44 43.17
N ASN A 39 82.26 -53.73 42.81
CA ASN A 39 81.45 -54.28 41.72
C ASN A 39 79.95 -54.05 41.92
N TYR A 40 79.46 -54.21 43.15
CA TYR A 40 78.05 -53.94 43.49
C TYR A 40 77.66 -52.49 43.23
N PHE A 41 78.54 -51.53 43.52
CA PHE A 41 78.26 -50.13 43.23
C PHE A 41 78.12 -49.90 41.73
N PHE A 42 79.11 -50.28 40.92
CA PHE A 42 79.10 -50.01 39.48
C PHE A 42 77.97 -50.74 38.75
N TYR A 43 77.70 -52.00 39.11
CA TYR A 43 76.61 -52.79 38.52
C TYR A 43 75.23 -52.16 38.73
N ASN A 44 74.93 -51.70 39.95
CA ASN A 44 73.62 -51.11 40.25
C ASN A 44 73.48 -49.70 39.66
N ASN A 45 74.56 -48.91 39.62
CA ASN A 45 74.55 -47.60 38.97
C ASN A 45 74.32 -47.75 37.45
N GLU A 46 74.98 -48.70 36.79
CA GLU A 46 74.74 -49.00 35.37
C GLU A 46 73.27 -49.37 35.12
N LYS A 47 72.70 -50.29 35.93
CA LYS A 47 71.30 -50.68 35.81
C LYS A 47 70.35 -49.50 35.93
N CYS A 48 70.53 -48.65 36.94
CA CYS A 48 69.71 -47.47 37.14
C CYS A 48 69.81 -46.49 35.96
N ILE A 49 71.01 -46.25 35.44
CA ILE A 49 71.21 -45.39 34.27
C ILE A 49 70.51 -45.97 33.03
N LYS A 50 70.61 -47.28 32.79
CA LYS A 50 69.90 -47.95 31.68
C LYS A 50 68.39 -47.85 31.80
N GLU A 51 67.84 -47.99 33.00
CA GLU A 51 66.41 -47.85 33.28
C GLU A 51 65.93 -46.42 32.98
N LEU A 52 66.64 -45.41 33.47
CA LEU A 52 66.33 -44.00 33.20
C LEU A 52 66.46 -43.64 31.72
N GLN A 53 67.50 -44.13 31.03
CA GLN A 53 67.66 -43.94 29.58
C GLN A 53 66.49 -44.57 28.82
N THR A 54 66.07 -45.78 29.19
CA THR A 54 64.92 -46.46 28.57
C THR A 54 63.63 -45.67 28.80
N ALA A 55 63.38 -45.22 30.03
CA ALA A 55 62.20 -44.43 30.36
C ALA A 55 62.18 -43.06 29.64
N ALA A 56 63.32 -42.38 29.54
CA ALA A 56 63.45 -41.10 28.84
C ALA A 56 63.26 -41.26 27.32
N ASN A 57 63.82 -42.30 26.71
CA ASN A 57 63.61 -42.60 25.29
C ASN A 57 62.13 -42.93 25.00
N ASN A 58 61.44 -43.59 25.94
CA ASN A 58 59.99 -43.84 25.84
C ASN A 58 59.13 -42.59 26.09
N LEU A 59 59.69 -41.51 26.65
CA LEU A 59 58.98 -40.24 26.83
C LEU A 59 58.87 -39.46 25.52
N ASP A 60 59.86 -39.52 24.63
CA ASP A 60 59.77 -38.89 23.30
C ASP A 60 58.74 -39.58 22.40
N ALA A 61 58.52 -40.89 22.55
CA ALA A 61 57.43 -41.60 21.88
C ALA A 61 56.03 -41.21 22.39
N ASN A 62 55.93 -40.60 23.58
CA ASN A 62 54.68 -40.16 24.20
C ASN A 62 54.53 -38.62 24.24
N LYS A 63 55.46 -37.85 23.66
CA LYS A 63 55.33 -36.39 23.55
C LYS A 63 54.33 -36.04 22.46
N SER A 64 53.13 -35.75 22.92
CA SER A 64 51.94 -35.38 22.15
C SER A 64 51.45 -36.51 21.26
N ASN A 65 50.20 -36.92 21.48
CA ASN A 65 49.46 -37.59 20.45
C ASN A 65 49.48 -36.65 19.22
N LEU A 66 50.36 -36.90 18.24
CA LEU A 66 50.40 -36.17 16.96
C LEU A 66 49.03 -36.21 16.25
N GLY A 67 48.10 -37.06 16.71
CA GLY A 67 46.73 -37.16 16.26
C GLY A 67 45.66 -36.59 17.21
N HIS A 68 45.97 -36.05 18.39
CA HIS A 68 44.94 -35.33 19.15
C HIS A 68 44.77 -33.94 18.57
N THR A 69 43.92 -33.88 17.56
CA THR A 69 43.26 -32.65 17.18
C THR A 69 42.38 -32.25 18.37
N HIS A 70 42.70 -31.14 19.03
CA HIS A 70 41.60 -30.32 19.49
C HIS A 70 40.77 -30.05 18.24
N LYS A 71 39.49 -30.43 18.29
CA LYS A 71 38.55 -30.20 17.19
C LYS A 71 38.29 -28.69 17.09
N TYR A 72 39.32 -27.92 16.76
CA TYR A 72 39.23 -26.53 16.40
C TYR A 72 38.44 -26.50 15.11
N ALA A 73 37.42 -25.65 15.07
CA ALA A 73 36.35 -25.63 14.08
C ALA A 73 36.87 -25.42 12.65
N ALA A 74 37.43 -26.48 12.06
CA ALA A 74 38.11 -26.51 10.78
C ALA A 74 39.04 -25.29 10.58
N SER A 75 40.14 -25.19 11.35
CA SER A 75 41.19 -24.20 11.10
C SER A 75 42.45 -24.85 10.53
N ASP A 76 43.05 -24.25 9.51
CA ASP A 76 44.28 -24.76 8.86
C ASP A 76 45.52 -24.63 9.77
N SER A 77 45.40 -23.93 10.91
CA SER A 77 46.43 -23.81 11.92
C SER A 77 45.84 -23.69 13.33
N ALA A 78 46.60 -24.13 14.33
CA ALA A 78 46.22 -24.06 15.75
C ALA A 78 46.23 -22.61 16.25
N GLY A 79 45.13 -22.17 16.87
CA GLY A 79 44.97 -20.79 17.35
C GLY A 79 44.55 -19.76 16.27
N GLY A 80 44.41 -20.19 15.01
CA GLY A 80 43.83 -19.37 13.95
C GLY A 80 42.33 -19.14 14.13
N ALA A 81 41.78 -18.12 13.46
CA ALA A 81 40.33 -18.00 13.33
C ALA A 81 39.75 -19.28 12.69
N ALA A 82 38.61 -19.77 13.18
CA ALA A 82 37.86 -20.81 12.48
C ALA A 82 37.66 -20.38 11.02
N LEU A 83 37.92 -21.24 10.03
CA LEU A 83 37.99 -20.84 8.61
C LEU A 83 36.68 -20.25 8.05
N SER A 84 35.60 -20.25 8.82
CA SER A 84 34.27 -20.14 8.25
C SER A 84 33.16 -19.94 9.30
N SER A 85 32.93 -18.72 9.76
CA SER A 85 31.55 -18.27 9.99
C SER A 85 30.95 -17.88 8.61
N ARG A 86 30.92 -18.84 7.67
CA ARG A 86 30.42 -18.62 6.30
C ARG A 86 28.89 -18.62 6.24
N LYS A 87 28.26 -19.26 7.22
CA LYS A 87 26.83 -19.52 7.25
C LYS A 87 26.34 -19.69 8.69
N LEU A 88 25.18 -19.14 9.04
CA LEU A 88 24.44 -19.48 10.25
C LEU A 88 23.93 -20.92 10.14
N GLU A 89 24.22 -21.77 11.13
CA GLU A 89 23.81 -23.19 11.15
C GLU A 89 22.30 -23.35 10.95
N THR A 90 21.51 -22.47 11.58
CA THR A 90 20.09 -22.31 11.29
C THR A 90 19.86 -20.93 10.71
N ALA A 91 19.33 -20.87 9.48
CA ALA A 91 18.95 -19.61 8.87
C ALA A 91 17.84 -18.93 9.69
N CYS A 92 18.04 -17.65 9.98
CA CYS A 92 17.02 -16.84 10.64
C CYS A 92 16.20 -16.10 9.58
N LYS A 93 14.98 -15.65 9.92
CA LYS A 93 14.20 -14.78 9.03
C LYS A 93 14.36 -13.33 9.46
N ILE A 94 14.80 -12.47 8.55
CA ILE A 94 14.78 -11.01 8.71
C ILE A 94 13.66 -10.48 7.83
N ASN A 95 12.59 -9.97 8.44
CA ASN A 95 11.38 -9.51 7.74
C ASN A 95 10.81 -10.55 6.74
N GLY A 96 10.86 -11.84 7.11
CA GLY A 96 10.39 -12.96 6.27
C GLY A 96 11.41 -13.55 5.30
N VAL A 97 12.53 -12.85 5.05
CA VAL A 97 13.62 -13.31 4.16
C VAL A 97 14.59 -14.17 4.94
N SER A 98 14.88 -15.37 4.42
CA SER A 98 15.87 -16.28 5.02
C SER A 98 17.26 -15.70 4.89
N PHE A 99 17.96 -15.53 6.00
CA PHE A 99 19.34 -15.05 6.05
C PHE A 99 20.22 -16.04 6.79
N ASP A 100 21.29 -16.44 6.13
CA ASP A 100 22.30 -17.30 6.69
C ASP A 100 23.71 -16.72 6.57
N GLY A 101 23.91 -15.53 5.99
CA GLY A 101 25.23 -14.90 5.87
C GLY A 101 26.07 -15.34 4.68
N THR A 102 25.57 -16.23 3.81
CA THR A 102 26.30 -16.66 2.60
C THR A 102 26.21 -15.65 1.45
N GLN A 103 25.19 -14.80 1.46
CA GLN A 103 24.91 -13.77 0.45
C GLN A 103 24.33 -12.52 1.14
N ASP A 104 24.36 -11.39 0.45
CA ASP A 104 23.70 -10.17 0.89
C ASP A 104 22.19 -10.38 1.04
N ILE A 105 21.59 -9.69 2.01
CA ILE A 105 20.12 -9.64 2.13
C ILE A 105 19.60 -8.59 1.15
N THR A 106 18.97 -9.05 0.08
CA THR A 106 18.14 -8.18 -0.74
C THR A 106 16.85 -7.87 0.01
N ILE A 107 16.81 -6.72 0.68
CA ILE A 107 15.57 -6.16 1.20
C ILE A 107 14.85 -5.53 0.02
N ASP A 108 13.82 -6.19 -0.49
CA ASP A 108 13.03 -5.68 -1.59
C ASP A 108 12.19 -4.47 -1.16
N VAL A 109 12.81 -3.29 -1.14
CA VAL A 109 12.11 -2.00 -1.10
C VAL A 109 11.48 -1.69 -2.46
N THR A 110 12.03 -2.27 -3.52
CA THR A 110 11.59 -2.17 -4.93
C THR A 110 10.19 -2.78 -5.14
N GLY A 111 9.76 -3.72 -4.29
CA GLY A 111 8.41 -4.25 -4.25
C GLY A 111 7.35 -3.24 -3.78
N LYS A 112 7.75 -2.17 -3.07
CA LYS A 112 6.84 -1.15 -2.53
C LYS A 112 6.86 0.17 -3.31
N THR A 113 7.99 0.55 -3.90
CA THR A 113 8.07 1.71 -4.79
C THR A 113 8.75 1.30 -6.09
N ARG A 114 8.02 1.36 -7.20
CA ARG A 114 8.55 1.08 -8.54
C ARG A 114 8.66 2.37 -9.33
N ARG A 115 9.83 2.63 -9.91
CA ARG A 115 10.06 3.75 -10.81
C ARG A 115 9.88 3.24 -12.24
N TYR A 116 9.01 3.89 -13.01
CA TYR A 116 8.77 3.55 -14.41
C TYR A 116 9.03 4.76 -15.30
N GLU A 117 9.88 4.56 -16.29
CA GLU A 117 10.04 5.53 -17.36
C GLU A 117 8.87 5.36 -18.31
N LEU A 118 7.81 6.13 -18.06
CA LEU A 118 6.65 6.12 -18.93
C LEU A 118 6.89 7.19 -20.01
N GLY A 119 7.20 6.76 -21.23
CA GLY A 119 7.42 7.63 -22.39
C GLY A 119 8.88 8.05 -22.61
N PRO A 120 9.34 8.12 -23.88
CA PRO A 120 10.69 8.51 -24.25
C PRO A 120 10.95 10.02 -24.03
N TYR A 121 12.24 10.41 -23.98
CA TYR A 121 12.69 11.81 -24.01
C TYR A 121 12.33 12.56 -25.31
N ASP A 122 11.67 11.90 -26.26
CA ASP A 122 11.31 12.46 -27.56
C ASP A 122 9.88 13.02 -27.58
N SER A 123 9.54 13.74 -28.65
CA SER A 123 8.22 14.34 -28.82
C SER A 123 7.16 13.33 -29.31
N ILE A 124 7.14 12.11 -28.77
CA ILE A 124 6.19 11.05 -29.16
C ILE A 124 5.27 10.68 -28.00
N SER A 125 3.97 10.54 -28.30
CA SER A 125 2.98 10.06 -27.34
C SER A 125 3.08 8.54 -27.16
N ARG A 126 2.88 8.04 -25.94
CA ARG A 126 3.00 6.61 -25.61
C ARG A 126 1.88 6.12 -24.71
N TYR A 127 1.57 4.84 -24.85
CA TYR A 127 0.85 4.05 -23.87
C TYR A 127 1.86 3.20 -23.11
N SER A 128 1.94 3.39 -21.81
CA SER A 128 2.89 2.72 -20.91
C SER A 128 2.15 1.92 -19.83
N MET A 129 2.50 0.64 -19.69
CA MET A 129 1.77 -0.30 -18.83
C MET A 129 2.54 -0.57 -17.53
N PHE A 130 1.89 -0.36 -16.39
CA PHE A 130 2.51 -0.46 -15.06
C PHE A 130 1.93 -1.58 -14.18
N ALA A 131 0.81 -2.19 -14.60
CA ALA A 131 0.20 -3.31 -13.90
C ALA A 131 -0.48 -4.30 -14.85
N ARG A 132 -0.51 -5.56 -14.43
CA ARG A 132 -1.20 -6.65 -15.11
C ARG A 132 -1.88 -7.59 -14.12
N THR A 133 -3.01 -8.14 -14.51
CA THR A 133 -3.72 -9.20 -13.78
C THR A 133 -4.15 -10.30 -14.75
N SER A 134 -4.38 -11.52 -14.27
CA SER A 134 -5.11 -12.55 -15.06
C SER A 134 -6.46 -11.98 -15.53
N ASN A 135 -6.90 -12.32 -16.74
CA ASN A 135 -8.26 -11.96 -17.19
C ASN A 135 -9.33 -12.93 -16.66
N ILE A 136 -8.92 -14.07 -16.11
CA ILE A 136 -9.81 -15.02 -15.43
C ILE A 136 -9.67 -14.83 -13.92
N ASN A 137 -10.70 -14.29 -13.29
CA ASN A 137 -10.82 -14.22 -11.84
C ASN A 137 -12.28 -14.13 -11.37
N THR A 138 -12.85 -15.28 -10.99
CA THR A 138 -14.25 -15.36 -10.54
C THR A 138 -14.42 -15.14 -9.04
N LEU A 139 -13.42 -15.43 -8.19
CA LEU A 139 -13.61 -15.54 -6.74
C LEU A 139 -12.46 -14.97 -5.88
N GLU A 140 -11.31 -14.64 -6.45
CA GLU A 140 -10.16 -14.18 -5.67
C GLU A 140 -10.10 -12.66 -5.55
N ASN A 141 -9.59 -12.18 -4.42
CA ASN A 141 -9.28 -10.77 -4.26
C ASN A 141 -8.03 -10.43 -5.06
N CYS A 142 -8.19 -9.69 -6.16
CA CYS A 142 -7.08 -9.21 -6.96
C CYS A 142 -7.29 -7.73 -7.27
N GLY A 143 -6.34 -6.92 -6.83
CA GLY A 143 -6.39 -5.47 -6.98
C GLY A 143 -5.25 -4.76 -6.29
N ALA A 144 -5.04 -3.51 -6.69
CA ALA A 144 -3.98 -2.66 -6.17
C ALA A 144 -4.47 -1.24 -5.90
N THR A 145 -3.81 -0.57 -4.97
CA THR A 145 -3.92 0.88 -4.74
C THR A 145 -2.53 1.47 -4.91
N LEU A 146 -2.42 2.42 -5.82
CA LEU A 146 -1.16 2.98 -6.29
C LEU A 146 -1.20 4.51 -6.14
N LEU A 147 -0.08 5.09 -5.71
CA LEU A 147 0.20 6.51 -5.88
C LEU A 147 1.11 6.66 -7.10
N VAL A 148 0.61 7.31 -8.14
CA VAL A 148 1.35 7.59 -9.36
C VAL A 148 1.72 9.07 -9.38
N THR A 149 3.01 9.37 -9.49
CA THR A 149 3.52 10.75 -9.47
C THR A 149 4.44 10.99 -10.65
N ASP A 150 4.22 12.11 -11.33
CA ASP A 150 5.15 12.67 -12.29
C ASP A 150 6.21 13.50 -11.56
N ALA A 151 7.48 13.29 -11.88
CA ALA A 151 8.59 13.99 -11.27
C ALA A 151 9.36 14.80 -12.33
N GLY A 152 8.75 15.87 -12.87
CA GLY A 152 9.40 17.01 -13.55
C GLY A 152 10.53 16.73 -14.55
N ASN A 153 10.39 17.17 -15.81
CA ASN A 153 11.48 17.12 -16.78
C ASN A 153 12.48 18.31 -16.66
N PHE A 154 13.69 18.17 -17.21
CA PHE A 154 14.73 19.20 -17.25
C PHE A 154 14.18 20.51 -17.87
N GLY A 155 14.12 21.59 -17.08
CA GLY A 155 13.75 22.93 -17.55
C GLY A 155 12.32 23.40 -17.26
N SER A 156 11.45 22.61 -16.63
CA SER A 156 10.14 23.09 -16.13
C SER A 156 9.56 22.19 -15.03
N PRO A 157 8.89 22.74 -13.99
CA PRO A 157 8.17 21.93 -13.01
C PRO A 157 6.89 21.34 -13.63
N GLN A 158 7.02 20.21 -14.33
CA GLN A 158 5.88 19.33 -14.60
C GLN A 158 5.52 18.65 -13.28
N THR A 159 4.30 18.90 -12.82
CA THR A 159 3.77 18.34 -11.58
C THR A 159 2.54 17.54 -11.92
N GLY A 160 2.42 16.32 -11.43
CA GLY A 160 1.21 15.51 -11.57
C GLY A 160 1.20 14.41 -10.52
N ALA A 161 0.07 14.20 -9.85
CA ALA A 161 -0.07 13.13 -8.87
C ALA A 161 -1.48 12.56 -8.91
N TRP A 162 -1.57 11.24 -8.85
CA TRP A 162 -2.81 10.49 -8.95
C TRP A 162 -2.86 9.33 -7.96
N LEU A 163 -4.02 9.15 -7.32
CA LEU A 163 -4.35 7.95 -6.57
C LEU A 163 -5.15 7.02 -7.48
N ILE A 164 -4.63 5.82 -7.72
CA ILE A 164 -5.21 4.83 -8.63
C ILE A 164 -5.61 3.59 -7.83
N GLN A 165 -6.83 3.11 -8.08
CA GLN A 165 -7.30 1.82 -7.62
C GLN A 165 -7.65 0.96 -8.83
N LEU A 166 -7.20 -0.29 -8.83
CA LEU A 166 -7.48 -1.24 -9.92
C LEU A 166 -7.84 -2.62 -9.37
N SER A 167 -8.63 -3.38 -10.14
CA SER A 167 -9.10 -4.73 -9.79
C SER A 167 -9.55 -5.47 -11.05
N ASN A 168 -9.53 -6.81 -11.01
CA ASN A 168 -10.09 -7.67 -12.06
C ASN A 168 -11.28 -8.53 -11.60
N ARG A 169 -11.89 -8.19 -10.46
CA ARG A 169 -12.98 -8.97 -9.85
C ARG A 169 -14.12 -9.24 -10.85
N GLU A 170 -14.69 -10.44 -10.78
CA GLU A 170 -15.69 -10.95 -11.74
C GLU A 170 -15.14 -11.12 -13.16
N SER A 171 -13.83 -11.32 -13.31
CA SER A 171 -13.14 -11.39 -14.60
C SER A 171 -13.36 -10.12 -15.44
N LYS A 172 -13.41 -8.94 -14.80
CA LYS A 172 -13.61 -7.64 -15.46
C LYS A 172 -12.57 -6.63 -14.99
N PRO A 173 -11.86 -5.94 -15.88
CA PRO A 173 -10.92 -4.92 -15.49
C PRO A 173 -11.68 -3.68 -15.01
N THR A 174 -11.30 -3.18 -13.84
CA THR A 174 -11.81 -1.95 -13.27
C THR A 174 -10.64 -1.09 -12.84
N MET A 175 -10.70 0.20 -13.16
CA MET A 175 -9.74 1.19 -12.70
C MET A 175 -10.49 2.46 -12.32
N SER A 176 -10.07 3.06 -11.21
CA SER A 176 -10.55 4.34 -10.71
C SER A 176 -9.32 5.22 -10.48
N VAL A 177 -9.32 6.41 -11.06
CA VAL A 177 -8.25 7.39 -10.90
C VAL A 177 -8.77 8.64 -10.22
N THR A 178 -8.02 9.13 -9.24
CA THR A 178 -8.25 10.42 -8.60
C THR A 178 -7.04 11.31 -8.80
N THR A 179 -7.21 12.46 -9.42
CA THR A 179 -6.18 13.48 -9.53
C THR A 179 -6.01 14.16 -8.18
N LEU A 180 -4.81 14.04 -7.61
CA LEU A 180 -4.39 14.71 -6.38
C LEU A 180 -3.71 16.05 -6.69
N LEU A 181 -2.95 16.10 -7.79
CA LEU A 181 -2.30 17.30 -8.29
C LEU A 181 -2.45 17.33 -9.81
N PRO A 182 -3.14 18.34 -10.38
CA PRO A 182 -3.33 18.44 -11.81
C PRO A 182 -2.01 18.52 -12.57
N HIS A 183 -1.99 17.90 -13.75
CA HIS A 183 -0.83 17.97 -14.63
C HIS A 183 -0.72 19.35 -15.28
N LYS A 184 0.41 20.05 -15.08
CA LYS A 184 0.57 21.45 -15.53
C LYS A 184 0.78 21.61 -17.04
N ARG A 185 1.25 20.58 -17.76
CA ARG A 185 1.59 20.71 -19.19
C ARG A 185 1.54 19.39 -19.93
N GLY A 186 0.63 19.27 -20.91
CA GLY A 186 0.46 18.05 -21.70
C GLY A 186 -0.59 17.11 -21.11
N THR A 187 -0.97 16.09 -21.88
CA THR A 187 -2.08 15.18 -21.55
C THR A 187 -1.59 13.91 -20.87
N VAL A 188 -2.20 13.56 -19.74
CA VAL A 188 -2.02 12.26 -19.08
C VAL A 188 -3.41 11.65 -18.88
N ASN A 189 -3.65 10.51 -19.54
CA ASN A 189 -4.87 9.74 -19.40
C ASN A 189 -4.51 8.35 -18.87
N PHE A 190 -5.37 7.76 -18.05
CA PHE A 190 -5.18 6.40 -17.57
C PHE A 190 -6.17 5.47 -18.23
N GLY A 191 -5.88 4.17 -18.21
CA GLY A 191 -6.79 3.20 -18.80
C GLY A 191 -6.29 1.78 -18.68
N TYR A 192 -7.05 0.88 -19.30
CA TYR A 192 -6.78 -0.54 -19.30
C TYR A 192 -7.24 -1.17 -20.61
N TYR A 193 -6.72 -2.35 -20.91
CA TYR A 193 -7.18 -3.18 -22.02
C TYR A 193 -7.08 -4.67 -21.66
N GLU A 194 -7.77 -5.49 -22.44
CA GLU A 194 -7.66 -6.95 -22.36
C GLU A 194 -6.78 -7.47 -23.49
N ASP A 195 -5.80 -8.29 -23.12
CA ASP A 195 -5.05 -9.15 -24.02
C ASP A 195 -5.61 -10.57 -23.87
N SER A 196 -6.66 -10.87 -24.63
CA SER A 196 -7.34 -12.17 -24.57
C SER A 196 -6.47 -13.32 -25.10
N GLU A 197 -5.48 -13.03 -25.95
CA GLU A 197 -4.56 -14.04 -26.49
C GLU A 197 -3.65 -14.60 -25.38
N ASN A 198 -3.14 -13.72 -24.52
CA ASN A 198 -2.27 -14.12 -23.42
C ASN A 198 -2.99 -14.27 -22.08
N GLY A 199 -4.29 -13.94 -22.00
CA GLY A 199 -5.11 -14.15 -20.82
C GLY A 199 -4.91 -13.10 -19.73
N TYR A 200 -4.74 -11.83 -20.10
CA TYR A 200 -4.41 -10.76 -19.15
C TYR A 200 -5.23 -9.49 -19.34
N PHE A 201 -5.46 -8.77 -18.24
CA PHE A 201 -5.79 -7.36 -18.27
C PHE A 201 -4.54 -6.54 -17.97
N TYR A 202 -4.28 -5.53 -18.77
CA TYR A 202 -3.21 -4.56 -18.58
C TYR A 202 -3.79 -3.21 -18.16
N PHE A 203 -3.06 -2.52 -17.29
CA PHE A 203 -3.42 -1.21 -16.76
C PHE A 203 -2.23 -0.27 -16.95
N GLY A 204 -2.51 0.94 -17.42
CA GLY A 204 -1.46 1.86 -17.81
C GLY A 204 -1.90 3.31 -17.90
N ALA A 205 -1.02 4.09 -18.51
CA ALA A 205 -1.25 5.49 -18.82
C ALA A 205 -0.90 5.77 -20.28
N TYR A 206 -1.77 6.52 -20.94
CA TYR A 206 -1.43 7.27 -22.14
C TYR A 206 -0.84 8.61 -21.74
N THR A 207 0.24 9.00 -22.39
CA THR A 207 0.73 10.36 -22.30
C THR A 207 1.11 10.97 -23.62
N GLY A 208 0.86 12.27 -23.72
CA GLY A 208 1.30 13.09 -24.84
C GLY A 208 2.81 13.31 -24.88
N THR A 209 3.23 14.26 -25.72
CA THR A 209 4.62 14.61 -25.98
C THR A 209 5.26 15.41 -24.83
N TYR A 210 6.60 15.36 -24.71
CA TYR A 210 7.44 16.09 -23.72
C TYR A 210 7.24 15.69 -22.26
N ARG A 211 7.71 14.50 -21.86
CA ARG A 211 7.43 13.96 -20.51
C ARG A 211 8.66 13.68 -19.65
N SER A 212 8.39 13.46 -18.35
CA SER A 212 9.34 13.01 -17.34
C SER A 212 9.01 11.58 -16.84
N VAL A 213 9.92 11.01 -16.06
CA VAL A 213 9.80 9.67 -15.44
C VAL A 213 8.71 9.67 -14.35
N PHE A 214 7.87 8.64 -14.34
CA PHE A 214 6.80 8.50 -13.35
C PHE A 214 7.22 7.50 -12.27
N ALA A 215 6.91 7.82 -11.03
CA ALA A 215 7.02 6.87 -9.93
C ALA A 215 5.64 6.28 -9.64
N VAL A 216 5.58 4.95 -9.53
CA VAL A 216 4.40 4.20 -9.10
C VAL A 216 4.71 3.58 -7.74
N THR A 217 4.15 4.18 -6.70
CA THR A 217 4.26 3.69 -5.33
C THR A 217 3.09 2.79 -5.01
N VAL A 218 3.38 1.60 -4.51
CA VAL A 218 2.40 0.58 -4.17
C VAL A 218 1.95 0.81 -2.73
N LEU A 219 0.74 1.32 -2.57
CA LEU A 219 0.12 1.49 -1.25
C LEU A 219 -0.51 0.17 -0.76
N ARG A 220 -1.07 -0.60 -1.70
CA ARG A 220 -1.61 -1.96 -1.49
C ARG A 220 -1.55 -2.76 -2.78
N GLY A 221 -1.28 -4.06 -2.70
CA GLY A 221 -1.39 -4.98 -3.83
C GLY A 221 -1.76 -6.39 -3.37
N THR A 222 -2.68 -7.05 -4.07
CA THR A 222 -3.03 -8.46 -3.87
C THR A 222 -3.22 -9.08 -5.24
N ASN A 223 -2.47 -10.14 -5.57
CA ASN A 223 -2.55 -10.86 -6.85
C ASN A 223 -2.44 -9.98 -8.12
N VAL A 224 -1.78 -8.82 -8.02
CA VAL A 224 -1.48 -7.94 -9.17
C VAL A 224 0.01 -8.03 -9.47
N THR A 225 0.37 -8.26 -10.73
CA THR A 225 1.75 -8.11 -11.18
C THR A 225 1.99 -6.64 -11.51
N LEU A 226 2.76 -5.95 -10.67
CA LEU A 226 3.21 -4.60 -10.93
C LEU A 226 4.60 -4.71 -11.58
N SER A 227 4.75 -4.24 -12.80
CA SER A 227 6.02 -4.24 -13.54
C SER A 227 5.96 -3.19 -14.63
N ASP A 228 7.12 -2.87 -15.22
CA ASP A 228 7.18 -2.27 -16.54
C ASP A 228 6.84 -3.36 -17.55
N PHE A 229 5.77 -3.15 -18.34
CA PHE A 229 5.39 -4.04 -19.43
C PHE A 229 5.65 -3.42 -20.81
N GLY A 230 6.44 -2.33 -20.85
CA GLY A 230 6.86 -1.65 -22.06
C GLY A 230 5.89 -0.57 -22.54
N ASP A 231 6.36 0.11 -23.58
CA ASP A 231 5.71 1.26 -24.21
C ASP A 231 5.33 0.96 -25.66
N THR A 232 4.13 1.36 -26.05
CA THR A 232 3.68 1.36 -27.45
C THR A 232 3.31 2.77 -27.90
N ALA A 233 3.62 3.10 -29.15
CA ALA A 233 3.17 4.34 -29.78
C ALA A 233 1.70 4.26 -30.21
N ASP A 234 1.27 3.06 -30.63
CA ASP A 234 -0.09 2.80 -31.08
C ASP A 234 -0.99 2.44 -29.90
N VAL A 235 -2.25 2.85 -29.99
CA VAL A 235 -3.27 2.52 -28.99
C VAL A 235 -3.47 1.01 -28.91
N PRO A 236 -3.36 0.38 -27.72
CA PRO A 236 -3.67 -1.03 -27.56
C PRO A 236 -5.11 -1.34 -27.99
N SER A 237 -5.30 -2.47 -28.67
CA SER A 237 -6.64 -2.93 -29.03
C SER A 237 -7.53 -3.05 -27.78
N GLY A 238 -8.75 -2.51 -27.84
CA GLY A 238 -9.67 -2.53 -26.70
C GLY A 238 -9.31 -1.57 -25.55
N TRP A 239 -8.41 -0.60 -25.77
CA TRP A 239 -8.07 0.40 -24.76
C TRP A 239 -9.30 1.18 -24.28
N THR A 240 -9.58 1.06 -22.99
CA THR A 240 -10.62 1.80 -22.29
C THR A 240 -9.97 2.92 -21.47
N THR A 241 -10.24 4.17 -21.85
CA THR A 241 -9.77 5.34 -21.11
C THR A 241 -10.62 5.55 -19.86
N VAL A 242 -9.97 5.85 -18.74
CA VAL A 242 -10.57 6.12 -17.44
C VAL A 242 -10.47 7.61 -17.18
N THR A 243 -11.61 8.27 -17.07
CA THR A 243 -11.68 9.69 -16.72
C THR A 243 -11.29 9.90 -15.26
N PRO A 244 -10.22 10.65 -14.96
CA PRO A 244 -9.84 10.93 -13.58
C PRO A 244 -10.91 11.76 -12.87
N ARG A 245 -11.22 11.37 -11.63
CA ARG A 245 -11.96 12.22 -10.70
C ARG A 245 -11.02 13.30 -10.20
N ILE A 246 -11.43 14.55 -10.21
CA ILE A 246 -10.65 15.63 -9.57
C ILE A 246 -11.22 15.79 -8.16
N LEU A 247 -10.37 15.68 -7.12
CA LEU A 247 -10.75 16.17 -5.80
C LEU A 247 -10.81 17.69 -5.92
N GLN A 248 -12.02 18.25 -5.94
CA GLN A 248 -12.22 19.69 -5.99
C GLN A 248 -11.62 20.29 -4.72
N ASP A 249 -10.65 21.19 -4.88
CA ASP A 249 -10.24 22.06 -3.80
C ASP A 249 -11.32 23.15 -3.65
N ASN A 250 -11.71 23.48 -2.42
CA ASN A 250 -12.83 24.41 -2.16
C ASN A 250 -12.57 25.83 -2.73
N THR A 251 -11.35 26.12 -3.15
CA THR A 251 -10.95 27.36 -3.81
C THR A 251 -11.43 27.50 -5.26
N ASP A 252 -11.78 26.41 -5.95
CA ASP A 252 -12.32 26.45 -7.32
C ASP A 252 -13.84 26.74 -7.37
N LEU A 253 -14.47 26.91 -6.20
CA LEU A 253 -15.84 27.41 -6.08
C LEU A 253 -16.01 28.88 -6.53
N GLN A 254 -14.94 29.55 -6.96
CA GLN A 254 -14.98 30.90 -7.57
C GLN A 254 -15.84 30.96 -8.84
N SER A 255 -16.13 29.81 -9.46
CA SER A 255 -17.00 29.67 -10.63
C SER A 255 -18.39 29.10 -10.32
N TYR A 256 -18.64 28.72 -9.06
CA TYR A 256 -19.98 28.49 -8.54
C TYR A 256 -20.54 29.82 -8.05
N LEU A 257 -21.78 30.11 -8.39
CA LEU A 257 -22.38 31.41 -8.11
C LEU A 257 -22.31 31.75 -6.62
N PRO A 258 -21.51 32.75 -6.19
CA PRO A 258 -21.49 33.17 -4.80
C PRO A 258 -22.82 33.87 -4.52
N LEU A 259 -23.74 33.20 -3.82
CA LEU A 259 -24.98 33.81 -3.37
C LEU A 259 -24.71 34.61 -2.10
N THR A 260 -24.24 35.84 -2.27
CA THR A 260 -24.24 36.82 -1.18
C THR A 260 -24.99 38.07 -1.64
N GLY A 261 -26.20 38.24 -1.10
CA GLY A 261 -26.91 39.53 -1.12
C GLY A 261 -27.66 39.92 -2.41
N GLY A 262 -27.85 39.03 -3.39
CA GLY A 262 -28.58 39.33 -4.63
C GLY A 262 -29.77 38.40 -4.88
N THR A 263 -30.87 38.95 -5.42
CA THR A 263 -32.00 38.18 -5.93
C THR A 263 -31.62 37.54 -7.27
N LEU A 264 -31.52 36.21 -7.30
CA LEU A 264 -31.36 35.44 -8.53
C LEU A 264 -32.57 35.69 -9.45
N THR A 265 -32.33 36.30 -10.61
CA THR A 265 -33.31 36.37 -11.71
C THR A 265 -32.71 35.64 -12.92
N GLY A 266 -33.35 34.53 -13.31
CA GLY A 266 -32.87 33.57 -14.32
C GLY A 266 -32.79 32.13 -13.77
N ASP A 267 -32.86 31.14 -14.67
CA ASP A 267 -32.84 29.73 -14.30
C ASP A 267 -31.46 29.29 -13.78
N LEU A 268 -31.44 28.70 -12.59
CA LEU A 268 -30.24 28.09 -12.01
C LEU A 268 -30.03 26.70 -12.61
N ILE A 269 -29.09 26.56 -13.55
CA ILE A 269 -28.73 25.27 -14.12
C ILE A 269 -27.68 24.60 -13.23
N VAL A 270 -28.10 23.62 -12.42
CA VAL A 270 -27.20 22.80 -11.57
C VAL A 270 -26.93 21.46 -12.28
N PRO A 271 -25.71 21.16 -12.76
CA PRO A 271 -25.47 20.03 -13.67
C PRO A 271 -25.68 18.63 -13.07
N HIS A 272 -25.88 18.49 -11.75
CA HIS A 272 -25.90 17.20 -11.05
C HIS A 272 -27.15 16.92 -10.23
N ILE A 273 -28.17 17.78 -10.30
CA ILE A 273 -29.51 17.38 -9.87
C ILE A 273 -30.20 16.89 -11.12
N LYS A 274 -30.55 15.60 -11.17
CA LYS A 274 -31.57 15.14 -12.12
C LYS A 274 -32.84 15.93 -11.80
N GLN A 275 -33.05 17.06 -12.49
CA GLN A 275 -34.36 17.69 -12.56
C GLN A 275 -35.27 16.66 -13.21
N SER A 276 -36.09 16.01 -12.39
CA SER A 276 -37.18 15.19 -12.88
C SER A 276 -38.14 16.13 -13.61
N GLN A 277 -38.08 16.11 -14.94
CA GLN A 277 -39.00 16.75 -15.89
C GLN A 277 -39.14 18.28 -15.72
N SER A 278 -38.43 19.03 -16.57
CA SER A 278 -38.60 20.47 -16.71
C SER A 278 -40.01 20.78 -17.26
N GLY A 279 -40.97 21.07 -16.38
CA GLY A 279 -42.28 21.58 -16.78
C GLY A 279 -42.19 23.03 -17.27
N THR A 280 -42.98 23.41 -18.27
CA THR A 280 -43.03 24.80 -18.77
C THR A 280 -43.87 25.66 -17.83
N LEU A 281 -43.38 26.84 -17.43
CA LEU A 281 -44.14 27.80 -16.62
C LEU A 281 -45.29 28.39 -17.44
N LEU A 282 -46.53 28.17 -17.01
CA LEU A 282 -47.73 28.69 -17.69
C LEU A 282 -48.30 29.95 -17.04
N ALA A 283 -48.12 30.09 -15.73
CA ALA A 283 -48.59 31.28 -15.01
C ALA A 283 -47.85 31.42 -13.68
N GLU A 284 -47.56 32.66 -13.32
CA GLU A 284 -47.04 33.07 -12.02
C GLU A 284 -47.86 34.27 -11.53
N SER A 285 -48.26 34.25 -10.26
CA SER A 285 -48.93 35.38 -9.64
C SER A 285 -48.65 35.43 -8.14
N SER A 286 -48.83 36.60 -7.54
CA SER A 286 -48.62 36.84 -6.12
C SER A 286 -49.59 37.88 -5.58
N THR A 287 -49.96 37.73 -4.31
CA THR A 287 -50.81 38.67 -3.59
C THR A 287 -50.44 38.66 -2.11
N ASP A 288 -50.69 39.78 -1.42
CA ASP A 288 -50.59 39.87 0.04
C ASP A 288 -51.88 39.39 0.74
N GLU A 289 -52.86 38.94 -0.05
CA GLU A 289 -54.08 38.30 0.43
C GLU A 289 -53.90 36.77 0.60
N ASN A 290 -54.80 36.17 1.37
CA ASN A 290 -54.82 34.71 1.59
C ASN A 290 -55.50 33.93 0.45
N SER A 291 -55.83 34.59 -0.67
CA SER A 291 -56.51 34.00 -1.82
C SER A 291 -55.95 34.56 -3.11
N LEU A 292 -55.69 33.70 -4.08
CA LEU A 292 -55.12 34.05 -5.38
C LEU A 292 -55.82 33.28 -6.49
N THR A 293 -56.41 34.01 -7.44
CA THR A 293 -57.03 33.42 -8.63
C THR A 293 -56.13 33.58 -9.85
N VAL A 294 -55.89 32.47 -10.55
CA VAL A 294 -55.14 32.43 -11.81
C VAL A 294 -56.02 31.82 -12.90
N THR A 295 -56.06 32.50 -14.04
CA THR A 295 -56.80 32.05 -15.23
C THR A 295 -55.81 31.71 -16.34
N ASN A 296 -55.79 30.47 -16.80
CA ASN A 296 -55.07 30.05 -18.00
C ASN A 296 -55.87 28.97 -18.75
N ALA A 297 -56.50 29.38 -19.86
CA ALA A 297 -57.31 28.49 -20.70
C ALA A 297 -56.48 27.46 -21.48
N GLU A 298 -55.16 27.65 -21.61
CA GLU A 298 -54.29 26.74 -22.36
C GLU A 298 -53.96 25.46 -21.60
N ILE A 299 -54.23 25.43 -20.30
CA ILE A 299 -53.92 24.28 -19.44
C ILE A 299 -54.60 22.99 -19.90
N ALA A 300 -55.76 23.10 -20.56
CA ALA A 300 -56.49 21.95 -21.11
C ALA A 300 -55.72 21.18 -22.21
N LYS A 301 -54.62 21.73 -22.74
CA LYS A 301 -53.78 21.10 -23.77
C LYS A 301 -52.74 20.11 -23.20
N TYR A 302 -52.56 20.06 -21.89
CA TYR A 302 -51.48 19.30 -21.24
C TYR A 302 -51.99 18.04 -20.53
N SER A 303 -51.06 17.24 -19.98
CA SER A 303 -51.41 16.00 -19.27
C SER A 303 -51.50 16.19 -17.76
N GLN A 304 -50.61 17.01 -17.20
CA GLN A 304 -50.46 17.24 -15.76
C GLN A 304 -50.16 18.70 -15.47
N VAL A 305 -50.60 19.16 -14.29
CA VAL A 305 -50.27 20.47 -13.75
C VAL A 305 -49.49 20.28 -12.46
N TYR A 306 -48.27 20.83 -12.42
CA TYR A 306 -47.53 20.97 -11.18
C TYR A 306 -47.80 22.36 -10.59
N ILE A 307 -48.24 22.37 -9.35
CA ILE A 307 -48.59 23.58 -8.62
C ILE A 307 -47.56 23.77 -7.51
N ALA A 308 -46.86 24.89 -7.54
CA ALA A 308 -46.00 25.32 -6.46
C ALA A 308 -46.55 26.60 -5.84
N ALA A 309 -46.69 26.62 -4.52
CA ALA A 309 -47.05 27.82 -3.79
C ALA A 309 -46.08 28.06 -2.63
N SER A 310 -45.83 29.32 -2.30
CA SER A 310 -45.08 29.67 -1.11
C SER A 310 -45.76 30.78 -0.35
N TRP A 311 -45.57 30.73 0.97
CA TRP A 311 -46.05 31.75 1.89
C TRP A 311 -44.89 32.30 2.70
N THR A 312 -44.83 33.63 2.80
CA THR A 312 -43.77 34.31 3.54
C THR A 312 -44.37 35.37 4.45
N GLU A 313 -44.33 35.13 5.76
CA GLU A 313 -44.57 36.17 6.77
C GLU A 313 -43.46 36.20 7.83
N ARG A 314 -42.80 35.06 8.11
CA ARG A 314 -41.53 34.92 8.89
C ARG A 314 -40.76 33.63 8.57
N GLU A 315 -41.47 32.59 8.12
CA GLU A 315 -40.94 31.31 7.66
C GLU A 315 -41.43 31.09 6.22
N THR A 316 -40.55 30.65 5.31
CA THR A 316 -40.95 30.28 3.96
C THR A 316 -41.47 28.84 3.98
N VAL A 317 -42.78 28.68 3.75
CA VAL A 317 -43.42 27.36 3.67
C VAL A 317 -43.81 27.09 2.23
N ASN A 318 -43.31 25.98 1.68
CA ASN A 318 -43.52 25.62 0.29
C ASN A 318 -44.55 24.49 0.16
N PHE A 319 -45.57 24.72 -0.65
CA PHE A 319 -46.48 23.72 -1.18
C PHE A 319 -46.01 23.30 -2.57
N CYS A 320 -45.98 22.00 -2.83
CA CYS A 320 -45.82 21.46 -4.17
C CYS A 320 -46.73 20.25 -4.35
N ASP A 321 -47.43 20.18 -5.48
CA ASP A 321 -48.21 18.99 -5.84
C ASP A 321 -48.37 18.84 -7.36
N VAL A 322 -48.67 17.61 -7.78
CA VAL A 322 -48.98 17.29 -9.18
C VAL A 322 -50.45 16.89 -9.26
N ILE A 323 -51.21 17.60 -10.08
CA ILE A 323 -52.63 17.33 -10.30
C ILE A 323 -52.82 16.90 -11.76
N PRO A 324 -53.35 15.70 -12.02
CA PRO A 324 -53.67 15.30 -13.38
C PRO A 324 -54.81 16.16 -13.92
N ILE A 325 -54.73 16.60 -15.19
CA ILE A 325 -55.75 17.49 -15.77
C ILE A 325 -57.13 16.83 -15.80
N SER A 326 -57.18 15.51 -15.93
CA SER A 326 -58.42 14.74 -15.82
C SER A 326 -59.16 14.89 -14.48
N ALA A 327 -58.47 15.30 -13.41
CA ALA A 327 -59.07 15.57 -12.11
C ALA A 327 -59.56 17.02 -11.95
N ILE A 328 -59.23 17.91 -12.89
CA ILE A 328 -59.53 19.35 -12.82
C ILE A 328 -60.88 19.62 -13.50
N ALA A 329 -61.97 19.39 -12.78
CA ALA A 329 -63.32 19.77 -13.18
C ALA A 329 -63.79 21.04 -12.44
N ALA A 330 -64.77 21.76 -13.00
CA ALA A 330 -65.39 22.88 -12.30
C ALA A 330 -65.98 22.40 -10.95
N GLY A 331 -65.58 23.05 -9.86
CA GLY A 331 -65.89 22.67 -8.49
C GLY A 331 -64.92 21.69 -7.83
N ALA A 332 -63.87 21.23 -8.52
CA ALA A 332 -62.87 20.35 -7.91
C ALA A 332 -62.05 21.09 -6.85
N VAL A 333 -61.84 20.46 -5.70
CA VAL A 333 -61.12 21.03 -4.56
C VAL A 333 -60.00 20.09 -4.13
N PHE A 334 -58.77 20.62 -4.07
CA PHE A 334 -57.58 19.90 -3.63
C PHE A 334 -57.01 20.59 -2.40
N THR A 335 -56.85 19.86 -1.31
CA THR A 335 -56.36 20.42 -0.04
C THR A 335 -55.11 19.70 0.41
N LYS A 336 -54.10 20.46 0.83
CA LYS A 336 -52.87 19.93 1.43
C LYS A 336 -52.53 20.69 2.70
N GLN A 337 -52.12 19.93 3.72
CA GLN A 337 -51.67 20.49 4.98
C GLN A 337 -50.17 20.27 5.16
N ILE A 338 -49.48 21.30 5.65
CA ILE A 338 -48.06 21.28 5.93
C ILE A 338 -47.84 21.70 7.38
N TYR A 339 -47.11 20.88 8.12
CA TYR A 339 -46.85 21.04 9.55
C TYR A 339 -45.41 21.50 9.74
N THR A 340 -45.20 22.71 10.28
CA THR A 340 -43.84 23.23 10.57
C THR A 340 -43.42 23.05 12.03
N GLY A 341 -44.16 22.23 12.78
CA GLY A 341 -43.97 22.00 14.21
C GLY A 341 -44.62 23.06 15.11
N THR A 342 -44.64 24.33 14.68
CA THR A 342 -45.28 25.44 15.42
C THR A 342 -46.63 25.86 14.85
N ARG A 343 -46.89 25.56 13.57
CA ARG A 343 -48.11 25.95 12.84
C ARG A 343 -48.54 24.87 11.85
N ILE A 344 -49.83 24.89 11.52
CA ILE A 344 -50.41 24.12 10.42
C ILE A 344 -50.78 25.10 9.32
N TYR A 345 -50.25 24.88 8.12
CA TYR A 345 -50.60 25.62 6.91
C TYR A 345 -51.50 24.75 6.04
N THR A 346 -52.69 25.23 5.73
CA THR A 346 -53.64 24.56 4.84
C THR A 346 -53.70 25.33 3.53
N TYR A 347 -53.34 24.66 2.43
CA TYR A 347 -53.50 25.16 1.07
C TYR A 347 -54.68 24.44 0.42
N THR A 348 -55.59 25.21 -0.18
CA THR A 348 -56.76 24.69 -0.88
C THR A 348 -56.81 25.27 -2.28
N VAL A 349 -56.69 24.41 -3.29
CA VAL A 349 -56.86 24.76 -4.70
C VAL A 349 -58.28 24.40 -5.11
N THR A 350 -59.06 25.41 -5.47
CA THR A 350 -60.40 25.25 -6.02
C THR A 350 -60.37 25.56 -7.51
N CYS A 351 -60.75 24.58 -8.34
CA CYS A 351 -61.02 24.80 -9.75
C CYS A 351 -62.43 25.38 -9.88
N THR A 352 -62.57 26.67 -10.17
CA THR A 352 -63.90 27.31 -10.28
C THR A 352 -64.54 27.09 -11.64
N SER A 353 -63.72 26.95 -12.68
CA SER A 353 -64.10 26.60 -14.05
C SER A 353 -62.86 26.09 -14.80
N ALA A 354 -63.03 25.49 -15.98
CA ALA A 354 -61.90 24.97 -16.76
C ALA A 354 -60.84 26.06 -16.99
N GLY A 355 -59.62 25.84 -16.48
CA GLY A 355 -58.52 26.81 -16.57
C GLY A 355 -58.56 27.95 -15.56
N VAL A 356 -59.47 27.96 -14.58
CA VAL A 356 -59.52 28.96 -13.50
C VAL A 356 -59.30 28.30 -12.15
N PHE A 357 -58.20 28.65 -11.50
CA PHE A 357 -57.80 28.11 -10.22
C PHE A 357 -57.80 29.23 -9.19
N THR A 358 -58.51 29.02 -8.09
CA THR A 358 -58.41 29.86 -6.91
C THR A 358 -57.68 29.08 -5.84
N LEU A 359 -56.46 29.50 -5.53
CA LEU A 359 -55.70 28.99 -4.40
C LEU A 359 -56.04 29.84 -3.18
N THR A 360 -56.58 29.22 -2.14
CA THR A 360 -56.70 29.81 -0.83
C THR A 360 -55.70 29.19 0.13
N GLN A 361 -55.26 29.97 1.09
CA GLN A 361 -54.38 29.52 2.15
C GLN A 361 -54.90 29.99 3.51
N SER A 362 -54.74 29.14 4.52
CA SER A 362 -54.90 29.53 5.91
C SER A 362 -53.77 28.96 6.77
N ASN A 363 -53.50 29.60 7.90
CA ASN A 363 -52.66 29.02 8.96
C ASN A 363 -53.45 28.95 10.27
N SER A 364 -52.98 28.11 11.18
CA SER A 364 -53.61 27.88 12.49
C SER A 364 -53.67 29.13 13.39
N THR A 365 -53.06 30.26 13.02
CA THR A 365 -53.07 31.53 13.77
C THR A 365 -53.89 32.65 13.10
N GLY A 366 -54.42 32.43 11.90
CA GLY A 366 -55.25 33.41 11.17
C GLY A 366 -54.47 34.59 10.56
N THR A 367 -53.14 34.56 10.58
CA THR A 367 -52.30 35.69 10.14
C THR A 367 -52.15 35.72 8.62
N ALA A 368 -52.17 36.91 8.02
CA ALA A 368 -52.04 37.12 6.59
C ALA A 368 -50.57 37.32 6.20
N GLY A 369 -50.15 36.71 5.10
CA GLY A 369 -48.80 36.86 4.55
C GLY A 369 -48.82 36.73 3.03
N THR A 370 -47.68 36.97 2.39
CA THR A 370 -47.63 36.99 0.92
C THR A 370 -47.74 35.58 0.36
N LEU A 371 -48.80 35.32 -0.40
CA LEU A 371 -49.01 34.09 -1.16
C LEU A 371 -48.43 34.25 -2.58
N ARG A 372 -47.62 33.28 -2.98
CA ARG A 372 -47.08 33.16 -4.35
C ARG A 372 -47.50 31.84 -4.95
N LEU A 373 -47.90 31.84 -6.23
CA LEU A 373 -48.30 30.65 -6.96
C LEU A 373 -47.57 30.58 -8.31
N LYS A 374 -47.08 29.39 -8.64
CA LYS A 374 -46.54 29.03 -9.95
C LYS A 374 -47.21 27.77 -10.46
N LEU A 375 -47.67 27.82 -11.71
CA LEU A 375 -48.27 26.70 -12.44
C LEU A 375 -47.31 26.26 -13.54
N TYR A 376 -46.91 24.99 -13.49
CA TYR A 376 -46.09 24.35 -14.50
C TYR A 376 -46.88 23.22 -15.15
N VAL A 377 -46.60 22.95 -16.41
CA VAL A 377 -47.23 21.83 -17.14
C VAL A 377 -46.20 20.91 -17.77
N ILE A 378 -46.62 19.66 -17.93
CA ILE A 378 -45.86 18.57 -18.56
C ILE A 378 -46.70 17.94 -19.67
#